data_AF-A0ABD2XEL1-F1
#
_entry.id   AF-A0ABD2XEL1-F1
#
_cell.length_a   1.000
_cell.length_b   1.000
_cell.length_c   1.000
_cell.angle_alpha   90.00
_cell.angle_beta   90.00
_cell.angle_gamma   90.00
#
_symmetry.space_group_name_H-M   'P 1'
#
loop_
_entity.id
_entity.type
_entity.pdbx_description
1 polymer ?
#
loop_
_entity_poly.entity_id
_entity_poly.type
_entity_poly.pdbx_seq_one_letter_code
_entity_poly.pdbx_strand_id
1 'polypeptide(L)'
;MARQQQQNEVDELFNVRNYFYIGNYQQCINEAQKLKLSSPEATVERDIFVFRSFLAQKKYSIALNEIKDNSPKELQPLKLLAQYFASPEKRETILEQLEKDKYHVAEKGASFRLVAALIYYQEENFDDALRVLWKSDNIECMALSVQIYLKMNRSDLAQSEVKAMQEKDEDATLTQLSLAHVNLTLGGNKFQEAFYIFQELIDKYTPTTLLLNGKANSLALQHKFEEAEEVLQEALEKDSNNPNTLVNMMVVLAHLGKPEEASQRYFMQLKDSHPKHPFVTEYLAKEAEYDKVAQQLEAIYIPKNKNST
;
A
#
# COMPACT_ATOMS: atom_id res chain seq x y z
N MET A 1 -17.70 32.26 -8.71
CA MET A 1 -17.07 32.42 -10.04
C MET A 1 -15.64 31.86 -10.08
N ALA A 2 -14.77 32.09 -9.08
CA ALA A 2 -13.44 31.47 -9.05
C ALA A 2 -13.42 29.93 -8.93
N ARG A 3 -14.39 29.33 -8.21
CA ARG A 3 -14.56 27.85 -8.11
C ARG A 3 -15.03 27.16 -9.39
N GLN A 4 -15.65 27.89 -10.32
CA GLN A 4 -16.08 27.33 -11.61
C GLN A 4 -15.01 27.48 -12.70
N GLN A 5 -13.95 28.27 -12.47
CA GLN A 5 -12.84 28.43 -13.42
C GLN A 5 -11.74 27.37 -13.24
N GLN A 6 -11.62 26.74 -12.08
CA GLN A 6 -10.68 25.62 -11.86
C GLN A 6 -11.13 24.30 -12.50
N GLN A 7 -12.41 24.17 -12.90
CA GLN A 7 -12.96 22.94 -13.47
C GLN A 7 -12.68 22.76 -14.97
N ASN A 8 -12.06 23.74 -15.65
CA ASN A 8 -11.82 23.72 -17.10
C ASN A 8 -10.35 23.83 -17.52
N GLU A 9 -9.39 23.81 -16.58
CA GLU A 9 -8.00 23.50 -16.96
C GLU A 9 -7.88 21.99 -17.08
N VAL A 10 -7.56 21.52 -18.28
CA VAL A 10 -7.24 20.11 -18.52
C VAL A 10 -6.09 19.76 -17.59
N ASP A 11 -6.34 18.86 -16.64
CA ASP A 11 -5.34 18.40 -15.70
C ASP A 11 -4.23 17.65 -16.45
N GLU A 12 -3.14 18.36 -16.74
CA GLU A 12 -2.00 17.87 -17.53
C GLU A 12 -1.35 16.63 -16.90
N LEU A 13 -1.52 16.44 -15.59
CA LEU A 13 -0.94 15.34 -14.82
C LEU A 13 -1.94 14.22 -14.52
N PHE A 14 -3.18 14.29 -15.01
CA PHE A 14 -4.24 13.33 -14.72
C PHE A 14 -3.78 11.88 -14.94
N ASN A 15 -3.17 11.58 -16.09
CA ASN A 15 -2.68 10.23 -16.40
C ASN A 15 -1.52 9.81 -15.49
N VAL A 16 -0.60 10.72 -15.18
CA VAL A 16 0.56 10.45 -14.29
C VAL A 16 0.07 10.06 -12.90
N ARG A 17 -0.86 10.83 -12.32
CA ARG A 17 -1.44 10.53 -11.00
C ARG A 17 -2.16 9.19 -11.01
N ASN A 18 -2.99 8.94 -12.03
CA ASN A 18 -3.73 7.69 -12.14
C ASN A 18 -2.83 6.46 -12.24
N TYR A 19 -1.79 6.50 -13.09
CA TYR A 19 -0.83 5.40 -13.21
C TYR A 19 -0.09 5.15 -11.89
N PHE A 20 0.24 6.19 -11.14
CA PHE A 20 0.82 6.04 -9.81
C PHE A 20 -0.14 5.35 -8.83
N TYR A 21 -1.39 5.80 -8.75
CA TYR A 21 -2.38 5.28 -7.79
C TYR A 21 -2.75 3.81 -8.04
N ILE A 22 -2.84 3.39 -9.31
CA ILE A 22 -3.11 1.99 -9.65
C ILE A 22 -1.86 1.11 -9.54
N GLY A 23 -0.71 1.65 -9.13
CA GLY A 23 0.53 0.89 -8.93
C GLY A 23 1.34 0.63 -10.20
N ASN A 24 1.04 1.29 -11.32
CA ASN A 24 1.84 1.21 -12.55
C ASN A 24 2.96 2.27 -12.56
N TYR A 25 3.92 2.11 -11.65
CA TYR A 25 4.99 3.08 -11.43
C TYR A 25 5.88 3.31 -12.64
N GLN A 26 6.14 2.25 -13.44
CA GLN A 26 6.99 2.39 -14.62
C GLN A 26 6.30 3.22 -15.70
N GLN A 27 5.00 2.99 -15.94
CA GLN A 27 4.24 3.78 -16.89
C GLN A 27 4.05 5.22 -16.41
N CYS A 28 3.88 5.44 -15.10
CA CYS A 28 3.87 6.77 -14.50
C CYS A 28 5.14 7.56 -14.86
N ILE A 29 6.32 6.95 -14.72
CA ILE A 29 7.61 7.58 -15.07
C ILE A 29 7.69 7.85 -16.59
N ASN A 30 7.31 6.86 -17.40
CA ASN A 30 7.36 6.98 -18.86
C ASN A 30 6.45 8.10 -19.38
N GLU A 31 5.24 8.23 -18.84
CA GLU A 31 4.32 9.30 -19.22
C GLU A 31 4.80 10.66 -18.71
N ALA A 32 5.28 10.75 -17.47
CA ALA A 32 5.82 11.98 -16.92
C ALA A 32 6.95 12.56 -17.78
N GLN A 33 7.83 11.72 -18.33
CA GLN A 33 8.94 12.15 -19.21
C GLN A 33 8.48 12.70 -20.57
N LYS A 34 7.28 12.33 -21.05
CA LYS A 34 6.74 12.79 -22.34
C LYS A 34 6.04 14.14 -22.24
N LEU A 35 5.61 14.52 -21.04
CA LEU A 35 4.82 15.73 -20.83
C LEU A 35 5.65 17.01 -20.98
N LYS A 36 5.10 17.94 -21.74
CA LYS A 36 5.54 19.34 -21.78
C LYS A 36 4.56 20.14 -20.95
N LEU A 37 5.01 20.56 -19.77
CA LEU A 37 4.16 21.18 -18.77
C LEU A 37 4.13 22.69 -18.93
N SER A 38 2.96 23.26 -18.72
CA SER A 38 2.72 24.69 -18.95
C SER A 38 3.23 25.57 -17.82
N SER A 39 3.40 25.04 -16.60
CA SER A 39 3.79 25.80 -15.41
C SER A 39 4.95 25.19 -14.62
N PRO A 40 5.74 26.03 -13.92
CA PRO A 40 6.73 25.56 -12.94
C PRO A 40 6.11 24.71 -11.84
N GLU A 41 4.91 25.05 -11.37
CA GLU A 41 4.19 24.31 -10.34
C GLU A 41 3.82 22.89 -10.79
N ALA A 42 3.30 22.75 -12.02
CA ALA A 42 3.03 21.43 -12.60
C ALA A 42 4.31 20.62 -12.79
N THR A 43 5.44 21.27 -13.07
CA THR A 43 6.75 20.60 -13.18
C THR A 43 7.19 20.02 -11.84
N VAL A 44 7.05 20.77 -10.75
CA VAL A 44 7.34 20.26 -9.40
C VAL A 44 6.41 19.10 -9.05
N GLU A 45 5.12 19.21 -9.36
CA GLU A 45 4.16 18.15 -9.07
C GLU A 45 4.42 16.87 -9.88
N ARG A 46 4.78 16.98 -11.15
CA ARG A 46 5.26 15.84 -11.94
C ARG A 46 6.45 15.17 -11.26
N ASP A 47 7.44 15.96 -10.84
CA ASP A 47 8.65 15.43 -10.21
C ASP A 47 8.33 14.71 -8.89
N ILE A 48 7.34 15.20 -8.12
CA ILE A 48 6.83 14.49 -6.93
C ILE A 48 6.38 13.07 -7.29
N PHE A 49 5.55 12.91 -8.33
CA PHE A 49 5.06 11.59 -8.76
C PHE A 49 6.16 10.70 -9.34
N VAL A 50 7.13 11.27 -10.05
CA VAL A 50 8.30 10.54 -10.56
C VAL A 50 9.15 10.00 -9.42
N PHE A 51 9.52 10.85 -8.44
CA PHE A 51 10.29 10.41 -7.28
C PHE A 51 9.51 9.40 -6.44
N ARG A 52 8.21 9.61 -6.20
CA ARG A 52 7.36 8.62 -5.51
C ARG A 52 7.32 7.29 -6.24
N SER A 53 7.27 7.29 -7.56
CA SER A 53 7.35 6.07 -8.37
C SER A 53 8.68 5.34 -8.19
N PHE A 54 9.81 6.06 -8.15
CA PHE A 54 11.11 5.47 -7.84
C PHE A 54 11.17 4.90 -6.42
N LEU A 55 10.61 5.60 -5.42
CA LEU A 55 10.52 5.11 -4.05
C LEU A 55 9.69 3.83 -3.96
N ALA A 56 8.55 3.77 -4.65
CA ALA A 56 7.71 2.58 -4.70
C ALA A 56 8.41 1.38 -5.37
N GLN A 57 9.29 1.63 -6.34
CA GLN A 57 10.18 0.63 -6.94
C GLN A 57 11.42 0.29 -6.09
N LYS A 58 11.50 0.78 -4.84
CA LYS A 58 12.65 0.62 -3.92
C LYS A 58 13.97 1.20 -4.44
N LYS A 59 13.93 2.12 -5.41
CA LYS A 59 15.10 2.82 -5.98
C LYS A 59 15.44 4.08 -5.20
N TYR A 60 15.69 3.92 -3.90
CA TYR A 60 15.89 5.04 -2.96
C TYR A 60 17.10 5.92 -3.30
N SER A 61 18.15 5.33 -3.88
CA SER A 61 19.38 6.05 -4.26
C SER A 61 19.14 7.21 -5.23
N ILE A 62 18.12 7.10 -6.10
CA ILE A 62 17.77 8.16 -7.07
C ILE A 62 17.30 9.40 -6.32
N ALA A 63 16.31 9.25 -5.44
CA ALA A 63 15.79 10.36 -4.64
C ALA A 63 16.87 11.00 -3.74
N LEU A 64 17.77 10.18 -3.18
CA LEU A 64 18.87 10.68 -2.33
C LEU A 64 19.90 11.53 -3.09
N ASN A 65 20.19 11.16 -4.34
CA ASN A 65 21.22 11.80 -5.15
C ASN A 65 20.70 13.00 -5.96
N GLU A 66 19.45 12.93 -6.43
CA GLU A 66 18.87 13.94 -7.31
C GLU A 66 18.19 15.08 -6.53
N ILE A 67 17.64 14.81 -5.34
CA ILE A 67 17.02 15.85 -4.50
C ILE A 67 18.12 16.54 -3.68
N LYS A 68 18.50 17.73 -4.12
CA LYS A 68 19.55 18.56 -3.52
C LYS A 68 18.94 19.63 -2.62
N ASP A 69 19.77 20.35 -1.87
CA ASP A 69 19.30 21.36 -0.92
C ASP A 69 18.70 22.59 -1.62
N ASN A 70 19.01 22.78 -2.90
CA ASN A 70 18.41 23.82 -3.75
C ASN A 70 17.15 23.34 -4.51
N SER A 71 16.75 22.07 -4.35
CA SER A 71 15.51 21.55 -4.95
C SER A 71 14.27 22.16 -4.26
N PRO A 72 13.13 22.24 -4.96
CA PRO A 72 11.85 22.70 -4.40
C PRO A 72 11.53 22.09 -3.04
N LYS A 73 10.90 22.89 -2.16
CA LYS A 73 10.62 22.50 -0.77
C LYS A 73 9.68 21.30 -0.69
N GLU A 74 8.83 21.13 -1.69
CA GLU A 74 7.83 20.08 -1.84
C GLU A 74 8.46 18.71 -2.12
N LEU A 75 9.71 18.68 -2.63
CA LEU A 75 10.47 17.46 -2.90
C LEU A 75 11.31 17.01 -1.69
N GLN A 76 11.66 17.93 -0.77
CA GLN A 76 12.47 17.61 0.40
C GLN A 76 11.87 16.50 1.29
N PRO A 77 10.54 16.42 1.49
CA PRO A 77 9.92 15.28 2.17
C PRO A 77 10.24 13.94 1.50
N LEU A 78 10.28 13.86 0.17
CA LEU A 78 10.56 12.61 -0.53
C LEU A 78 12.00 12.13 -0.28
N LYS A 79 12.95 13.06 -0.13
CA LYS A 79 14.33 12.74 0.29
C LYS A 79 14.34 12.18 1.71
N LEU A 80 13.56 12.75 2.63
CA LEU A 80 13.42 12.24 3.99
C LEU A 80 12.87 10.80 3.99
N LEU A 81 11.83 10.54 3.19
CA LEU A 81 11.26 9.20 3.02
C LEU A 81 12.28 8.21 2.47
N ALA A 82 13.07 8.64 1.47
CA ALA A 82 14.15 7.83 0.90
C ALA A 82 15.22 7.48 1.94
N GLN A 83 15.62 8.45 2.78
CA GLN A 83 16.59 8.24 3.86
C GLN A 83 16.07 7.24 4.90
N TYR A 84 14.80 7.37 5.29
CA TYR A 84 14.15 6.48 6.25
C TYR A 84 14.17 5.01 5.79
N PHE A 85 13.87 4.75 4.51
CA PHE A 85 13.88 3.39 3.97
C PHE A 85 15.29 2.85 3.65
N ALA A 86 16.21 3.71 3.19
CA ALA A 86 17.55 3.28 2.79
C ALA A 86 18.51 3.10 3.97
N SER A 87 18.35 3.86 5.06
CA SER A 87 19.29 3.95 6.18
C SER A 87 18.61 3.63 7.52
N PRO A 88 18.57 2.35 7.96
CA PRO A 88 18.00 1.97 9.25
C PRO A 88 18.56 2.75 10.45
N GLU A 89 19.85 3.10 10.40
CA GLU A 89 20.57 3.84 11.45
C GLU A 89 20.09 5.29 11.62
N LYS A 90 19.37 5.85 10.65
CA LYS A 90 18.86 7.23 10.68
C LYS A 90 17.40 7.33 11.11
N ARG A 91 16.71 6.20 11.30
CA ARG A 91 15.27 6.18 11.58
C ARG A 91 14.92 6.95 12.85
N GLU A 92 15.67 6.71 13.92
CA GLU A 92 15.45 7.40 15.21
C GLU A 92 15.59 8.92 15.07
N THR A 93 16.67 9.39 14.44
CA THR A 93 16.87 10.83 14.19
C THR A 93 15.76 11.45 13.35
N ILE A 94 15.27 10.72 12.34
CA ILE A 94 14.18 11.18 11.48
C ILE A 94 12.87 11.29 12.28
N LEU A 95 12.57 10.31 13.14
CA LEU A 95 11.38 10.33 13.99
C LEU A 95 11.41 11.48 14.99
N GLU A 96 12.57 11.75 15.61
CA GLU A 96 12.74 12.91 16.50
C GLU A 96 12.51 14.25 15.76
N GLN A 97 12.93 14.33 14.49
CA GLN A 97 12.70 15.52 13.67
C GLN A 97 11.21 15.68 13.35
N LEU A 98 10.53 14.60 12.94
CA LEU A 98 9.10 14.61 12.66
C LEU A 98 8.28 14.99 13.90
N GLU A 99 8.69 14.53 15.07
CA GLU A 99 8.04 14.85 16.34
C GLU A 99 8.09 16.34 16.69
N LYS A 100 9.19 17.03 16.34
CA LYS A 100 9.28 18.49 16.48
C LYS A 100 8.42 19.22 15.45
N ASP A 101 8.40 18.68 14.23
CA ASP A 101 7.72 19.28 13.09
C ASP A 101 6.21 19.08 13.09
N LYS A 102 5.68 18.12 13.88
CA LYS A 102 4.26 17.76 13.88
C LYS A 102 3.31 18.91 14.26
N TYR A 103 3.79 19.91 14.98
CA TYR A 103 3.01 21.09 15.37
C TYR A 103 2.96 22.18 14.29
N HIS A 104 3.82 22.10 13.28
CA HIS A 104 3.93 23.07 12.17
C HIS A 104 3.52 22.46 10.82
N VAL A 105 2.77 21.35 10.85
CA VAL A 105 2.38 20.58 9.67
C VAL A 105 1.56 21.38 8.65
N ALA A 106 0.75 22.34 9.10
CA ALA A 106 -0.04 23.17 8.20
C ALA A 106 0.81 24.06 7.29
N GLU A 107 2.00 24.45 7.75
CA GLU A 107 2.92 25.34 7.03
C GLU A 107 3.80 24.58 6.02
N LYS A 108 3.89 23.24 6.14
CA LYS A 108 4.79 22.39 5.35
C LYS A 108 4.15 21.73 4.11
N GLY A 109 2.87 21.99 3.85
CA GLY A 109 2.16 21.52 2.66
C GLY A 109 1.76 20.04 2.66
N ALA A 110 1.09 19.60 1.60
CA ALA A 110 0.52 18.26 1.49
C ALA A 110 1.56 17.14 1.33
N SER A 111 2.64 17.39 0.57
CA SER A 111 3.73 16.42 0.37
C SER A 111 4.39 16.03 1.70
N PHE A 112 4.63 17.01 2.58
CA PHE A 112 5.16 16.74 3.92
C PHE A 112 4.18 15.91 4.76
N ARG A 113 2.89 16.28 4.76
CA ARG A 113 1.84 15.54 5.49
C ARG A 113 1.83 14.07 5.10
N LEU A 114 1.83 13.78 3.80
CA LEU A 114 1.82 12.42 3.28
C LEU A 114 3.08 11.65 3.71
N VAL A 115 4.27 12.23 3.53
CA VAL A 115 5.52 11.56 3.92
C VAL A 115 5.58 11.29 5.42
N ALA A 116 5.29 12.29 6.24
CA ALA A 116 5.33 12.14 7.69
C ALA A 116 4.33 11.07 8.16
N ALA A 117 3.11 11.07 7.62
CA ALA A 117 2.12 10.04 7.92
C ALA A 117 2.52 8.65 7.42
N LEU A 118 3.17 8.54 6.26
CA LEU A 118 3.70 7.27 5.77
C LEU A 118 4.79 6.72 6.68
N ILE A 119 5.70 7.56 7.18
CA ILE A 119 6.74 7.14 8.13
C ILE A 119 6.11 6.67 9.43
N TYR A 120 5.18 7.44 10.01
CA TYR A 120 4.45 7.02 11.21
C TYR A 120 3.65 5.73 11.00
N TYR A 121 3.06 5.52 9.82
CA TYR A 121 2.38 4.27 9.46
C TYR A 121 3.34 3.07 9.43
N GLN A 122 4.58 3.24 8.94
CA GLN A 122 5.58 2.17 8.96
C GLN A 122 6.06 1.81 10.37
N GLU A 123 6.05 2.78 11.29
CA GLU A 123 6.33 2.57 12.72
C GLU A 123 5.10 2.11 13.53
N GLU A 124 3.98 1.81 12.85
CA GLU A 124 2.69 1.44 13.47
C GLU A 124 2.14 2.50 14.46
N ASN A 125 2.63 3.73 14.39
CA ASN A 125 2.14 4.86 15.17
C ASN A 125 0.99 5.56 14.44
N PHE A 126 -0.17 4.91 14.45
CA PHE A 126 -1.37 5.38 13.72
C PHE A 126 -1.93 6.70 14.26
N ASP A 127 -1.80 6.97 15.56
CA ASP A 127 -2.32 8.17 16.20
C ASP A 127 -1.61 9.44 15.70
N ASP A 128 -0.28 9.41 15.65
CA ASP A 128 0.49 10.55 15.13
C ASP A 128 0.34 10.67 13.61
N ALA A 129 0.23 9.56 12.88
CA ALA A 129 -0.07 9.57 11.44
C ALA A 129 -1.39 10.32 11.16
N LEU A 130 -2.48 9.96 11.85
CA LEU A 130 -3.77 10.63 11.70
C LEU A 130 -3.74 12.09 12.15
N ARG A 131 -2.96 12.41 13.20
CA ARG A 131 -2.80 13.80 13.66
C ARG A 131 -2.17 14.70 12.60
N VAL A 132 -1.18 14.20 11.88
CA VAL A 132 -0.53 14.93 10.77
C VAL A 132 -1.48 15.08 9.58
N LEU A 133 -2.32 14.08 9.30
CA LEU A 133 -3.29 14.12 8.21
C LEU A 133 -4.52 14.97 8.55
N TRP A 134 -4.77 15.25 9.83
CA TRP A 134 -5.97 15.94 10.29
C TRP A 134 -6.21 17.27 9.57
N LYS A 135 -7.48 17.50 9.17
CA LYS A 135 -7.94 18.67 8.41
C LYS A 135 -7.21 18.89 7.07
N SER A 136 -6.52 17.89 6.52
CA SER A 136 -6.00 17.99 5.17
C SER A 136 -7.16 17.96 4.18
N ASP A 137 -7.19 18.91 3.26
CA ASP A 137 -8.13 18.89 2.14
C ASP A 137 -7.59 18.09 0.94
N ASN A 138 -6.40 17.49 1.03
CA ASN A 138 -5.85 16.69 -0.08
C ASN A 138 -6.46 15.27 -0.10
N ILE A 139 -7.00 14.82 -1.24
CA ILE A 139 -7.59 13.49 -1.45
C ILE A 139 -6.61 12.36 -1.11
N GLU A 140 -5.32 12.51 -1.38
CA GLU A 140 -4.29 11.53 -1.01
C GLU A 140 -4.17 11.36 0.52
N CYS A 141 -4.28 12.47 1.26
CA CYS A 141 -4.23 12.42 2.72
C CYS A 141 -5.48 11.75 3.30
N MET A 142 -6.64 11.98 2.68
CA MET A 142 -7.90 11.32 3.04
C MET A 142 -7.80 9.82 2.75
N ALA A 143 -7.31 9.43 1.57
CA ALA A 143 -7.09 8.03 1.20
C ALA A 143 -6.12 7.32 2.16
N LEU A 144 -5.03 7.97 2.57
CA LEU A 144 -4.12 7.41 3.57
C LEU A 144 -4.79 7.28 4.95
N SER A 145 -5.64 8.24 5.33
CA SER A 145 -6.44 8.16 6.56
C SER A 145 -7.40 6.98 6.53
N VAL A 146 -8.07 6.73 5.40
CA VAL A 146 -8.90 5.53 5.18
C VAL A 146 -8.07 4.26 5.40
N GLN A 147 -6.89 4.16 4.79
CA GLN A 147 -6.01 2.99 4.97
C GLN A 147 -5.59 2.79 6.43
N ILE A 148 -5.26 3.87 7.15
CA ILE A 148 -4.94 3.81 8.58
C ILE A 148 -6.15 3.32 9.38
N TYR A 149 -7.35 3.89 9.16
CA TYR A 149 -8.56 3.45 9.86
C TYR A 149 -8.88 1.97 9.61
N LEU A 150 -8.69 1.48 8.38
CA LEU A 150 -8.86 0.07 8.06
C LEU A 150 -7.84 -0.81 8.81
N LYS A 151 -6.58 -0.37 8.93
CA LYS A 151 -5.56 -1.07 9.72
C LYS A 151 -5.86 -1.07 11.22
N MET A 152 -6.50 -0.04 11.73
CA MET A 152 -6.98 0.03 13.12
C MET A 152 -8.28 -0.77 13.34
N ASN A 153 -8.79 -1.48 12.33
CA ASN A 153 -10.09 -2.17 12.35
C ASN A 153 -11.28 -1.22 12.64
N ARG A 154 -11.17 0.05 12.23
CA ARG A 154 -12.20 1.08 12.38
C ARG A 154 -12.89 1.36 11.05
N SER A 155 -13.60 0.35 10.54
CA SER A 155 -14.35 0.45 9.27
C SER A 155 -15.43 1.54 9.28
N ASP A 156 -15.93 1.91 10.45
CA ASP A 156 -16.88 3.02 10.64
C ASP A 156 -16.27 4.38 10.29
N LEU A 157 -15.07 4.66 10.79
CA LEU A 157 -14.34 5.89 10.49
C LEU A 157 -13.85 5.90 9.05
N ALA A 158 -13.36 4.76 8.56
CA ALA A 158 -12.95 4.61 7.17
C ALA A 158 -14.11 4.90 6.20
N GLN A 159 -15.32 4.40 6.49
CA GLN A 159 -16.49 4.70 5.68
C GLN A 159 -16.89 6.18 5.75
N SER A 160 -16.81 6.82 6.92
CA SER A 160 -17.07 8.25 7.05
C SER A 160 -16.09 9.09 6.22
N GLU A 161 -14.81 8.73 6.22
CA GLU A 161 -13.78 9.43 5.45
C GLU A 161 -13.99 9.23 3.94
N VAL A 162 -14.33 8.01 3.49
CA VAL A 162 -14.66 7.75 2.08
C VAL A 162 -15.87 8.57 1.63
N LYS A 163 -16.91 8.73 2.46
CA LYS A 163 -18.05 9.61 2.12
C LYS A 163 -17.60 11.05 1.89
N ALA A 164 -16.70 11.57 2.74
CA ALA A 164 -16.13 12.90 2.53
C ALA A 164 -15.29 12.99 1.24
N MET A 165 -14.58 11.91 0.86
CA MET A 165 -13.89 11.84 -0.43
C MET A 165 -14.88 11.86 -1.60
N GLN A 166 -16.01 11.14 -1.51
CA GLN A 166 -17.05 11.11 -2.54
C GLN A 166 -17.75 12.47 -2.72
N GLU A 167 -18.02 13.18 -1.62
CA GLU A 167 -18.57 14.55 -1.67
C GLU A 167 -17.63 15.53 -2.39
N LYS A 168 -16.32 15.26 -2.34
CA LYS A 168 -15.30 16.09 -2.98
C LYS A 168 -15.08 15.73 -4.44
N ASP A 169 -14.87 14.46 -4.73
CA ASP A 169 -14.66 13.91 -6.07
C ASP A 169 -14.98 12.42 -6.05
N GLU A 170 -16.20 12.08 -6.45
CA GLU A 170 -16.69 10.70 -6.52
C GLU A 170 -15.94 9.88 -7.59
N ASP A 171 -15.58 10.50 -8.71
CA ASP A 171 -14.96 9.82 -9.86
C ASP A 171 -13.43 9.70 -9.76
N ALA A 172 -12.82 10.35 -8.77
CA ALA A 172 -11.39 10.23 -8.51
C ALA A 172 -10.99 8.76 -8.26
N THR A 173 -9.95 8.30 -8.96
CA THR A 173 -9.40 6.95 -8.82
C THR A 173 -9.07 6.59 -7.37
N LEU A 174 -8.56 7.53 -6.58
CA LEU A 174 -8.29 7.29 -5.16
C LEU A 174 -9.57 7.13 -4.31
N THR A 175 -10.63 7.88 -4.62
CA THR A 175 -11.93 7.72 -3.97
C THR A 175 -12.50 6.33 -4.26
N GLN A 176 -12.46 5.91 -5.52
CA GLN A 176 -12.93 4.59 -5.94
C GLN A 176 -12.09 3.45 -5.32
N LEU A 177 -10.75 3.56 -5.33
CA LEU A 177 -9.88 2.59 -4.65
C LEU A 177 -10.17 2.51 -3.14
N SER A 178 -10.34 3.67 -2.48
CA SER A 178 -10.63 3.72 -1.05
C SER A 178 -11.99 3.10 -0.73
N LEU A 179 -13.00 3.38 -1.57
CA LEU A 179 -14.33 2.75 -1.49
C LEU A 179 -14.25 1.24 -1.65
N ALA A 180 -13.52 0.75 -2.64
CA ALA A 180 -13.33 -0.69 -2.86
C ALA A 180 -12.69 -1.36 -1.64
N HIS A 181 -11.63 -0.77 -1.07
CA HIS A 181 -10.99 -1.30 0.13
C HIS A 181 -11.92 -1.30 1.35
N VAL A 182 -12.70 -0.24 1.57
CA VAL A 182 -13.72 -0.21 2.64
C VAL A 182 -14.76 -1.31 2.41
N ASN A 183 -15.26 -1.45 1.19
CA ASN A 183 -16.25 -2.46 0.83
C ASN A 183 -15.76 -3.90 1.08
N LEU A 184 -14.48 -4.19 0.85
CA LEU A 184 -13.87 -5.47 1.21
C LEU A 184 -13.90 -5.77 2.72
N THR A 185 -14.01 -4.75 3.59
CA THR A 185 -14.10 -4.97 5.05
C THR A 185 -15.52 -5.05 5.58
N LEU A 186 -16.50 -4.48 4.88
CA LEU A 186 -17.91 -4.45 5.32
C LEU A 186 -18.64 -5.77 5.07
N GLY A 187 -18.25 -6.49 4.02
CA GLY A 187 -18.78 -7.81 3.70
C GLY A 187 -20.16 -7.87 3.07
N GLY A 188 -20.63 -9.10 2.84
CA GLY A 188 -21.89 -9.38 2.15
C GLY A 188 -21.87 -8.87 0.70
N ASN A 189 -22.93 -8.16 0.30
CA ASN A 189 -23.05 -7.61 -1.06
C ASN A 189 -21.94 -6.60 -1.41
N LYS A 190 -21.24 -6.05 -0.41
CA LYS A 190 -20.13 -5.11 -0.63
C LYS A 190 -18.92 -5.76 -1.30
N PHE A 191 -18.72 -7.08 -1.18
CA PHE A 191 -17.68 -7.77 -1.93
C PHE A 191 -17.88 -7.66 -3.45
N GLN A 192 -19.14 -7.77 -3.90
CA GLN A 192 -19.47 -7.66 -5.32
C GLN A 192 -19.33 -6.21 -5.82
N GLU A 193 -19.67 -5.22 -5.00
CA GLU A 193 -19.41 -3.80 -5.32
C GLU A 193 -17.90 -3.54 -5.46
N ALA A 194 -17.08 -4.04 -4.53
CA ALA A 194 -15.62 -3.93 -4.62
C ALA A 194 -15.07 -4.59 -5.90
N PHE A 195 -15.59 -5.78 -6.25
CA PHE A 195 -15.23 -6.47 -7.51
C PHE A 195 -15.45 -5.57 -8.73
N TYR A 196 -16.62 -4.96 -8.85
CA TYR A 196 -16.95 -4.11 -10.00
C TYR A 196 -16.07 -2.85 -10.06
N ILE A 197 -15.75 -2.24 -8.91
CA ILE A 197 -14.84 -1.09 -8.89
C ILE A 197 -13.45 -1.49 -9.39
N PHE A 198 -12.88 -2.61 -8.91
CA PHE A 198 -11.57 -3.06 -9.41
C PHE A 198 -11.63 -3.42 -10.90
N GLN A 199 -12.69 -4.08 -11.35
CA GLN A 199 -12.87 -4.42 -12.76
C GLN A 199 -12.96 -3.16 -13.64
N GLU A 200 -13.73 -2.16 -13.24
CA GLU A 200 -13.84 -0.90 -13.96
C GLU A 200 -12.50 -0.17 -14.05
N LEU A 201 -11.72 -0.13 -12.97
CA LEU A 201 -10.38 0.46 -12.97
C LEU A 201 -9.42 -0.29 -13.90
N ILE A 202 -9.52 -1.62 -13.98
CA ILE A 202 -8.75 -2.44 -14.91
C ILE A 202 -9.12 -2.10 -16.36
N ASP A 203 -10.43 -2.03 -16.66
CA ASP A 203 -10.95 -1.78 -18.01
C ASP A 203 -10.66 -0.36 -18.48
N LYS A 204 -10.75 0.62 -17.59
CA LYS A 204 -10.48 2.04 -17.87
C LYS A 204 -9.00 2.33 -18.08
N TYR A 205 -8.14 1.67 -17.30
CA TYR A 205 -6.69 1.90 -17.34
C TYR A 205 -5.96 0.66 -17.87
N THR A 206 -5.44 -0.17 -16.97
CA THR A 206 -4.69 -1.37 -17.33
C THR A 206 -4.64 -2.32 -16.13
N PRO A 207 -4.62 -3.64 -16.35
CA PRO A 207 -4.44 -4.59 -15.27
C PRO A 207 -3.06 -4.42 -14.63
N THR A 208 -3.06 -4.05 -13.35
CA THR A 208 -1.87 -4.01 -12.50
C THR A 208 -1.97 -5.07 -11.42
N THR A 209 -0.83 -5.44 -10.83
CA THR A 209 -0.80 -6.39 -9.70
C THR A 209 -1.65 -5.90 -8.54
N LEU A 210 -1.69 -4.60 -8.27
CA LEU A 210 -2.56 -4.01 -7.24
C LEU A 210 -4.04 -4.27 -7.52
N LEU A 211 -4.51 -3.93 -8.74
CA LEU A 211 -5.92 -4.06 -9.10
C LEU A 211 -6.34 -5.53 -9.21
N LEU A 212 -5.49 -6.38 -9.80
CA LEU A 212 -5.76 -7.82 -9.92
C LEU A 212 -5.84 -8.49 -8.55
N ASN A 213 -4.97 -8.13 -7.60
CA ASN A 213 -5.09 -8.63 -6.22
C ASN A 213 -6.37 -8.14 -5.53
N GLY A 214 -6.76 -6.87 -5.72
CA GLY A 214 -8.02 -6.35 -5.22
C GLY A 214 -9.24 -7.12 -5.76
N LYS A 215 -9.25 -7.37 -7.08
CA LYS A 215 -10.26 -8.17 -7.76
C LYS A 215 -10.26 -9.62 -7.25
N ALA A 216 -9.12 -10.28 -7.17
CA ALA A 216 -9.01 -11.64 -6.66
C ALA A 216 -9.50 -11.76 -5.20
N ASN A 217 -9.13 -10.79 -4.35
CA ASN A 217 -9.62 -10.76 -2.96
C ASN A 217 -11.13 -10.64 -2.88
N SER A 218 -11.74 -9.81 -3.74
CA SER A 218 -13.20 -9.68 -3.80
C SER A 218 -13.90 -10.97 -4.23
N LEU A 219 -13.28 -11.79 -5.09
CA LEU A 219 -13.78 -13.11 -5.50
C LEU A 219 -13.59 -14.17 -4.41
N ALA A 220 -12.40 -14.21 -3.80
CA ALA A 220 -12.09 -15.14 -2.71
C ALA A 220 -13.01 -14.92 -1.50
N LEU A 221 -13.33 -13.67 -1.16
CA LEU A 221 -14.29 -13.33 -0.11
C LEU A 221 -15.74 -13.72 -0.43
N GLN A 222 -16.05 -13.95 -1.71
CA GLN A 222 -17.33 -14.52 -2.17
C GLN A 222 -17.27 -16.05 -2.31
N HIS A 223 -16.19 -16.69 -1.87
CA HIS A 223 -15.92 -18.12 -2.03
C HIS A 223 -15.82 -18.59 -3.49
N LYS A 224 -15.52 -17.69 -4.43
CA LYS A 224 -15.27 -18.00 -5.85
C LYS A 224 -13.77 -18.21 -6.07
N PHE A 225 -13.23 -19.29 -5.48
CA PHE A 225 -11.79 -19.51 -5.41
C PHE A 225 -11.17 -19.86 -6.77
N GLU A 226 -11.90 -20.56 -7.64
CA GLU A 226 -11.44 -20.90 -8.99
C GLU A 226 -11.25 -19.65 -9.85
N GLU A 227 -12.23 -18.74 -9.84
CA GLU A 227 -12.12 -17.45 -10.55
C GLU A 227 -11.00 -16.58 -9.94
N ALA A 228 -10.81 -16.63 -8.62
CA ALA A 228 -9.72 -15.92 -7.96
C ALA A 228 -8.34 -16.47 -8.36
N GLU A 229 -8.21 -17.79 -8.53
CA GLU A 229 -6.97 -18.43 -9.01
C GLU A 229 -6.58 -17.90 -10.40
N GLU A 230 -7.52 -17.83 -11.33
CA GLU A 230 -7.29 -17.31 -12.70
C GLU A 230 -6.79 -15.85 -12.68
N VAL A 231 -7.43 -14.99 -11.88
CA VAL A 231 -7.02 -13.58 -11.74
C VAL A 231 -5.63 -13.46 -11.09
N LEU A 232 -5.31 -14.32 -10.13
CA LEU A 232 -3.99 -14.33 -9.49
C LEU A 232 -2.90 -14.88 -10.41
N GLN A 233 -3.22 -15.81 -11.32
CA GLN A 233 -2.29 -16.25 -12.36
C GLN A 233 -1.94 -15.08 -13.29
N GLU A 234 -2.91 -14.29 -13.73
CA GLU A 234 -2.65 -13.06 -14.50
C GLU A 234 -1.75 -12.09 -13.71
N ALA A 235 -1.97 -11.94 -12.40
CA ALA A 235 -1.13 -11.09 -11.56
C ALA A 235 0.33 -11.59 -11.45
N LEU A 236 0.54 -12.92 -11.42
CA LEU A 236 1.88 -13.53 -11.41
C LEU A 236 2.63 -13.32 -12.74
N GLU A 237 1.92 -13.27 -13.87
CA GLU A 237 2.53 -12.95 -15.17
C GLU A 237 3.06 -11.52 -15.21
N LYS A 238 2.42 -10.58 -14.48
CA LYS A 238 2.84 -9.18 -14.38
C LYS A 238 4.02 -8.98 -13.43
N ASP A 239 3.97 -9.60 -12.27
CA ASP A 239 5.05 -9.57 -11.27
C ASP A 239 5.03 -10.88 -10.48
N SER A 240 5.94 -11.78 -10.87
CA SER A 240 6.03 -13.11 -10.27
C SER A 240 6.44 -13.08 -8.81
N ASN A 241 7.04 -11.99 -8.32
CA ASN A 241 7.53 -11.85 -6.96
C ASN A 241 6.70 -10.88 -6.11
N ASN A 242 5.50 -10.53 -6.57
CA ASN A 242 4.63 -9.63 -5.83
C ASN A 242 4.17 -10.28 -4.51
N PRO A 243 4.47 -9.70 -3.33
CA PRO A 243 4.16 -10.33 -2.05
C PRO A 243 2.66 -10.63 -1.86
N ASN A 244 1.80 -9.70 -2.25
CA ASN A 244 0.36 -9.84 -2.09
C ASN A 244 -0.18 -10.97 -2.98
N THR A 245 0.28 -11.05 -4.24
CA THR A 245 -0.12 -12.13 -5.15
C THR A 245 0.30 -13.49 -4.61
N LEU A 246 1.54 -13.62 -4.11
CA LEU A 246 2.04 -14.87 -3.56
C LEU A 246 1.22 -15.34 -2.34
N VAL A 247 0.94 -14.43 -1.40
CA VAL A 247 0.13 -14.75 -0.21
C VAL A 247 -1.31 -15.11 -0.60
N ASN A 248 -1.93 -14.32 -1.48
CA ASN A 248 -3.29 -14.58 -1.94
C ASN A 248 -3.40 -15.93 -2.66
N MET A 249 -2.40 -16.27 -3.48
CA MET A 249 -2.34 -17.56 -4.17
C MET A 249 -2.26 -18.72 -3.17
N MET A 250 -1.44 -18.61 -2.12
CA MET A 250 -1.38 -19.63 -1.07
C MET A 250 -2.74 -19.86 -0.39
N VAL A 251 -3.47 -18.79 -0.08
CA VAL A 251 -4.80 -18.85 0.54
C VAL A 251 -5.81 -19.52 -0.40
N VAL A 252 -5.83 -19.11 -1.67
CA VAL A 252 -6.75 -19.68 -2.69
C VAL A 252 -6.47 -21.16 -2.92
N LEU A 253 -5.21 -21.56 -3.07
CA LEU A 253 -4.84 -22.97 -3.28
C LEU A 253 -5.22 -23.86 -2.10
N ALA A 254 -5.08 -23.36 -0.87
CA ALA A 254 -5.52 -24.07 0.32
C ALA A 254 -7.04 -24.30 0.32
N HIS A 255 -7.83 -23.30 -0.06
CA HIS A 255 -9.29 -23.44 -0.17
C HIS A 255 -9.75 -24.37 -1.31
N LEU A 256 -8.97 -24.45 -2.39
CA LEU A 256 -9.22 -25.38 -3.50
C LEU A 256 -8.78 -26.82 -3.20
N GLY A 257 -8.20 -27.09 -2.03
CA GLY A 257 -7.71 -28.42 -1.65
C GLY A 257 -6.57 -28.92 -2.53
N LYS A 258 -5.77 -28.00 -3.09
CA LYS A 258 -4.57 -28.34 -3.87
C LYS A 258 -3.50 -28.92 -2.93
N PRO A 259 -2.54 -29.72 -3.46
CA PRO A 259 -1.48 -30.29 -2.64
C PRO A 259 -0.68 -29.21 -1.90
N GLU A 260 -0.32 -29.47 -0.64
CA GLU A 260 0.39 -28.50 0.22
C GLU A 260 1.71 -28.02 -0.40
N GLU A 261 2.35 -28.86 -1.21
CA GLU A 261 3.58 -28.52 -1.94
C GLU A 261 3.40 -27.32 -2.87
N ALA A 262 2.19 -27.13 -3.43
CA ALA A 262 1.88 -25.99 -4.28
C ALA A 262 1.91 -24.68 -3.48
N SER A 263 1.25 -24.64 -2.32
CA SER A 263 1.27 -23.48 -1.41
C SER A 263 2.66 -23.23 -0.83
N GLN A 264 3.39 -24.30 -0.50
CA GLN A 264 4.74 -24.20 0.04
C GLN A 264 5.73 -23.61 -0.97
N ARG A 265 5.58 -23.89 -2.28
CA ARG A 265 6.38 -23.27 -3.33
C ARG A 265 6.25 -21.74 -3.31
N TYR A 266 5.02 -21.22 -3.24
CA TYR A 266 4.78 -19.78 -3.19
C TYR A 266 5.29 -19.16 -1.89
N PHE A 267 5.19 -19.87 -0.76
CA PHE A 267 5.79 -19.44 0.49
C PHE A 267 7.32 -19.30 0.39
N MET A 268 8.00 -20.29 -0.18
CA MET A 268 9.46 -20.24 -0.35
C MET A 268 9.87 -19.07 -1.26
N GLN A 269 9.14 -18.86 -2.35
CA GLN A 269 9.37 -17.71 -3.24
C GLN A 269 9.17 -16.38 -2.52
N LEU A 270 8.15 -16.25 -1.66
CA LEU A 270 7.93 -15.06 -0.83
C LEU A 270 9.07 -14.86 0.17
N LYS A 271 9.51 -15.93 0.84
CA LYS A 271 10.61 -15.90 1.80
C LYS A 271 11.92 -15.46 1.16
N ASP A 272 12.23 -15.95 -0.03
CA ASP A 272 13.46 -15.61 -0.74
C ASP A 272 13.45 -14.18 -1.29
N SER A 273 12.32 -13.74 -1.86
CA SER A 273 12.19 -12.40 -2.45
C SER A 273 11.97 -11.30 -1.40
N HIS A 274 11.27 -11.61 -0.31
CA HIS A 274 10.82 -10.65 0.70
C HIS A 274 10.93 -11.22 2.13
N PRO A 275 12.15 -11.50 2.63
CA PRO A 275 12.35 -12.16 3.92
C PRO A 275 11.84 -11.37 5.13
N LYS A 276 11.70 -10.04 5.00
CA LYS A 276 11.17 -9.14 6.05
C LYS A 276 9.67 -8.86 5.89
N HIS A 277 8.97 -9.57 5.00
CA HIS A 277 7.54 -9.38 4.83
C HIS A 277 6.79 -9.81 6.11
N PRO A 278 5.78 -9.05 6.60
CA PRO A 278 5.07 -9.37 7.84
C PRO A 278 4.55 -10.81 7.91
N PHE A 279 3.99 -11.31 6.80
CA PHE A 279 3.52 -12.70 6.72
C PHE A 279 4.63 -13.73 6.94
N VAL A 280 5.84 -13.50 6.38
CA VAL A 280 6.97 -14.42 6.54
C VAL A 280 7.45 -14.41 7.98
N THR A 281 7.59 -13.23 8.57
CA THR A 281 8.02 -13.09 9.97
C THR A 281 7.03 -13.71 10.94
N GLU A 282 5.73 -13.52 10.71
CA GLU A 282 4.67 -14.10 11.54
C GLU A 282 4.60 -15.62 11.38
N TYR A 283 4.69 -16.13 10.14
CA TYR A 283 4.71 -17.57 9.87
C TYR A 283 5.86 -18.27 10.61
N LEU A 284 7.08 -17.74 10.51
CA LEU A 284 8.26 -18.31 11.18
C LEU A 284 8.15 -18.22 12.71
N ALA A 285 7.57 -17.14 13.24
CA ALA A 285 7.30 -17.01 14.67
C ALA A 285 6.29 -18.08 15.14
N LYS A 286 5.22 -18.32 14.36
CA LYS A 286 4.22 -19.34 14.67
C LYS A 286 4.77 -20.76 14.56
N GLU A 287 5.65 -21.03 13.59
CA GLU A 287 6.39 -22.29 13.47
C GLU A 287 7.25 -22.55 14.72
N ALA A 288 8.02 -21.55 15.16
CA ALA A 288 8.83 -21.66 16.38
C ALA A 288 7.99 -21.81 17.67
N GLU A 289 6.84 -21.15 17.75
CA GLU A 289 5.88 -21.33 18.84
C GLU A 289 5.31 -22.77 18.86
N TYR A 290 4.95 -23.29 17.69
CA TYR A 290 4.45 -24.66 17.55
C TYR A 290 5.49 -25.69 18.00
N ASP A 291 6.73 -25.59 17.53
CA ASP A 291 7.82 -26.49 17.92
C ASP A 291 8.06 -26.49 19.44
N LYS A 292 8.00 -25.30 20.05
CA LYS A 292 8.13 -25.15 21.50
C LYS A 292 7.00 -25.87 22.24
N VAL A 293 5.75 -25.73 21.79
CA VAL A 293 4.61 -26.41 22.40
C VAL A 293 4.69 -27.92 22.20
N ALA A 294 5.08 -28.38 21.01
CA ALA A 294 5.27 -29.79 20.72
C ALA A 294 6.31 -30.43 21.64
N GLN A 295 7.47 -29.79 21.83
CA GLN A 295 8.51 -30.25 22.76
C GLN A 295 8.02 -30.29 24.22
N GLN A 296 7.23 -29.31 24.65
CA GLN A 296 6.63 -29.30 25.98
C GLN A 296 5.66 -30.46 26.19
N LEU A 297 4.81 -30.75 25.19
CA LEU A 297 3.88 -31.86 25.23
C LEU A 297 4.61 -33.22 25.22
N GLU A 298 5.64 -33.38 24.40
CA GLU A 298 6.48 -34.59 24.41
C GLU A 298 7.13 -34.81 25.79
N ALA A 299 7.64 -33.75 26.42
CA ALA A 299 8.22 -33.86 27.76
C ALA A 299 7.21 -34.25 28.85
N ILE A 300 5.94 -33.91 28.68
CA ILE A 300 4.85 -34.24 29.62
C ILE A 300 4.34 -35.68 29.40
N TYR A 301 4.11 -36.07 28.15
CA TYR A 301 3.43 -37.32 27.80
C TYR A 301 4.38 -38.49 27.46
N ILE A 302 5.65 -38.20 27.20
CA ILE A 302 6.72 -39.20 27.07
C ILE A 302 7.72 -38.94 28.21
N PRO A 303 7.36 -39.24 29.49
CA PRO A 303 8.35 -39.18 30.55
C PRO A 303 9.45 -40.17 30.19
N LYS A 304 10.68 -39.67 29.98
CA LYS A 304 11.86 -40.50 29.74
C LYS A 304 11.85 -41.61 30.77
N ASN A 305 11.60 -42.84 30.33
CA ASN A 305 11.64 -44.03 31.17
C ASN A 305 13.10 -44.27 31.56
N LYS A 306 13.61 -43.46 32.48
CA LYS A 306 14.85 -43.68 33.21
C LYS A 306 14.50 -44.59 34.38
N ASN A 307 14.32 -45.88 34.08
CA ASN A 307 14.53 -46.99 35.00
C ASN A 307 14.45 -48.30 34.21
N SER A 308 15.54 -48.62 33.53
CA SER A 308 15.93 -50.00 33.29
C SER A 308 17.44 -50.07 33.47
N THR A 309 17.78 -50.46 34.70
CA THR A 309 19.04 -51.08 35.16
C THR A 309 19.70 -51.97 34.13
#